data_AF-A0A383BL34-F1
#
_entry.id   AF-A0A383BL34-F1
#
_cell.length_a   1.000
_cell.length_b   1.000
_cell.length_c   1.000
_cell.angle_alpha   90.00
_cell.angle_beta   90.00
_cell.angle_gamma   90.00
#
_symmetry.space_group_name_H-M   'P 1'
#
loop_
_entity.id
_entity.type
_entity.pdbx_description
1 polymer ?
#
loop_
_entity_poly.entity_id
_entity_poly.type
_entity_poly.pdbx_seq_one_letter_code
_entity_poly.pdbx_strand_id
1 'polypeptide(L)'
;MSCPRFHLLAVPVFGAVFVAYSSGLVAGQSTTPWGDPDLQGIWHSSGATPMERPDAFAGRETLSEEEVSEIRAATDARNQQLLVADAQRTQAGGNIG
;
A
#
# COMPACT_ATOMS: atom_id res chain seq x y z
N MET A 1 57.85 -21.53 -10.03
CA MET A 1 57.23 -21.17 -11.32
C MET A 1 55.77 -20.85 -11.07
N SER A 2 55.39 -19.64 -11.44
CA SER A 2 54.04 -19.11 -11.71
C SER A 2 52.89 -19.25 -10.71
N CYS A 3 52.54 -18.09 -10.16
CA CYS A 3 51.22 -17.68 -9.70
C CYS A 3 50.26 -17.50 -10.90
N PRO A 4 48.99 -17.92 -10.86
CA PRO A 4 47.98 -17.44 -11.80
C PRO A 4 47.14 -16.32 -11.18
N ARG A 5 47.47 -15.11 -11.62
CA ARG A 5 46.72 -13.85 -11.47
C ARG A 5 45.40 -13.93 -12.25
N PHE A 6 44.30 -14.29 -11.60
CA PHE A 6 42.95 -14.09 -12.15
C PHE A 6 42.53 -12.63 -11.96
N HIS A 7 43.07 -11.74 -12.79
CA HIS A 7 42.53 -10.40 -12.94
C HIS A 7 41.35 -10.45 -13.94
N LEU A 8 40.18 -10.06 -13.42
CA LEU A 8 39.53 -8.84 -13.90
C LEU A 8 38.92 -8.91 -15.32
N LEU A 9 37.94 -9.78 -15.56
CA LEU A 9 37.04 -9.66 -16.73
C LEU A 9 35.57 -10.05 -16.46
N ALA A 10 35.13 -10.25 -15.21
CA ALA A 10 33.74 -10.64 -14.91
C ALA A 10 32.81 -9.46 -14.56
N VAL A 11 33.33 -8.24 -14.42
CA VAL A 11 32.57 -7.08 -13.95
C VAL A 11 31.77 -6.33 -15.05
N PRO A 12 32.18 -6.24 -16.34
CA PRO A 12 31.47 -5.35 -17.25
C PRO A 12 30.13 -5.93 -17.77
N VAL A 13 29.98 -7.25 -17.83
CA VAL A 13 28.77 -7.90 -18.36
C VAL A 13 27.60 -7.78 -17.38
N PHE A 14 27.86 -7.92 -16.07
CA PHE A 14 26.82 -7.73 -15.05
C PHE A 14 26.36 -6.26 -14.97
N GLY A 15 27.27 -5.30 -15.17
CA GLY A 15 26.93 -3.88 -15.22
C GLY A 15 26.08 -3.50 -16.43
N ALA A 16 26.38 -4.03 -17.62
CA ALA A 16 25.60 -3.77 -18.84
C ALA A 16 24.20 -4.38 -18.80
N VAL A 17 24.04 -5.58 -18.20
CA VAL A 17 22.72 -6.19 -17.98
C VAL A 17 21.92 -5.40 -16.94
N PHE A 18 22.52 -4.93 -15.85
CA PHE A 18 21.80 -4.12 -14.86
C PHE A 18 21.27 -2.78 -15.43
N VAL A 19 22.06 -2.10 -16.27
CA VAL A 19 21.61 -0.86 -16.94
C VAL A 19 20.43 -1.10 -17.87
N ALA A 20 20.43 -2.20 -18.64
CA ALA A 20 19.35 -2.51 -19.58
C ALA A 20 18.03 -2.97 -18.92
N TYR A 21 18.07 -3.51 -17.69
CA TYR A 21 16.86 -3.94 -16.97
C TYR A 21 16.13 -2.83 -16.21
N SER A 22 16.72 -1.64 -16.09
CA SER A 22 16.15 -0.56 -15.26
C SER A 22 14.99 0.22 -15.93
N SER A 23 14.79 0.07 -17.24
CA SER A 23 13.83 0.91 -17.99
C SER A 23 12.38 0.39 -18.02
N GLY A 24 12.03 -0.63 -17.24
CA GLY A 24 10.73 -1.31 -17.34
C GLY A 24 9.70 -1.05 -16.22
N LEU A 25 9.99 -0.27 -15.19
CA LEU A 25 9.21 -0.32 -13.94
C LEU A 25 8.15 0.78 -13.72
N VAL A 26 7.92 1.69 -14.68
CA VAL A 26 6.81 2.66 -14.58
C VAL A 26 5.77 2.36 -15.65
N ALA A 27 5.18 1.17 -15.58
CA ALA A 27 3.92 0.90 -16.26
C ALA A 27 2.79 1.05 -15.24
N GLY A 28 1.95 2.09 -15.38
CA GLY A 28 0.63 2.09 -14.73
C GLY A 28 0.07 3.39 -14.15
N GLN A 29 0.75 4.53 -14.21
CA GLN A 29 0.17 5.79 -13.71
C GLN A 29 -0.25 6.68 -14.88
N SER A 30 -1.56 6.83 -15.10
CA SER A 30 -2.07 7.85 -16.03
C SER A 30 -1.68 9.24 -15.53
N THR A 31 -1.52 10.20 -16.45
CA THR A 31 -1.25 11.60 -16.12
C THR A 31 -2.39 12.47 -16.64
N THR A 32 -2.68 13.53 -15.89
CA THR A 32 -3.59 14.59 -16.32
C THR A 32 -2.99 15.39 -17.49
N PRO A 33 -3.80 16.13 -18.28
CA PRO A 33 -3.30 16.96 -19.37
C PRO A 33 -2.31 18.06 -18.96
N TRP A 34 -2.31 18.45 -17.69
CA TRP A 34 -1.39 19.42 -17.10
C TRP A 34 -0.15 18.77 -16.44
N GLY A 35 0.02 17.45 -16.57
CA GLY A 35 1.26 16.74 -16.23
C GLY A 35 1.30 16.11 -14.85
N ASP A 36 0.27 16.29 -14.02
CA ASP A 36 0.19 15.68 -12.69
C ASP A 36 -0.25 14.21 -12.75
N PRO A 37 0.12 13.36 -11.78
CA PRO A 37 -0.43 12.02 -11.65
C PRO A 37 -1.96 12.03 -11.59
N ASP A 38 -2.58 11.17 -12.38
CA ASP A 38 -4.02 11.01 -12.39
C ASP A 38 -4.46 10.17 -11.18
N LEU A 39 -5.21 10.81 -10.28
CA LEU A 39 -5.76 10.22 -9.06
C LEU A 39 -7.23 9.81 -9.21
N GLN A 40 -7.76 9.74 -10.45
CA GLN A 40 -9.09 9.20 -10.68
C GLN A 40 -9.13 7.69 -10.36
N GLY A 41 -10.23 7.22 -9.77
CA GLY A 41 -10.40 5.83 -9.37
C GLY A 41 -11.48 5.64 -8.32
N ILE A 42 -11.75 4.39 -7.95
CA ILE A 42 -12.65 4.07 -6.83
C ILE A 42 -11.84 4.12 -5.54
N TRP A 43 -12.16 5.10 -4.69
CA TRP A 43 -11.58 5.23 -3.36
C TRP A 43 -12.44 4.48 -2.34
N HIS A 44 -11.83 3.56 -1.58
CA HIS A 44 -12.50 2.86 -0.48
C HIS A 44 -12.15 3.51 0.86
N SER A 45 -13.15 3.83 1.68
CA SER A 45 -12.98 4.33 3.05
C SER A 45 -13.21 3.20 4.06
N SER A 46 -12.16 2.43 4.40
CA SER A 46 -12.20 1.38 5.44
C SER A 46 -11.92 1.89 6.86
N GLY A 47 -12.18 3.18 7.10
CA GLY A 47 -12.00 3.80 8.41
C GLY A 47 -12.82 3.07 9.48
N ALA A 48 -12.24 2.88 10.67
CA ALA A 48 -12.92 2.23 11.80
C ALA A 48 -14.12 3.04 12.31
N THR A 49 -14.10 4.36 12.09
CA THR A 49 -15.18 5.28 12.49
C THR A 49 -16.21 5.36 11.38
N PRO A 50 -17.45 4.88 11.59
CA PRO A 50 -18.52 5.03 10.60
C PRO A 50 -18.85 6.51 10.37
N MET A 51 -19.36 6.84 9.19
CA MET A 51 -19.75 8.22 8.87
C MET A 51 -20.94 8.70 9.72
N GLU A 52 -21.83 7.77 10.06
CA GLU A 52 -22.98 8.01 10.91
C GLU A 52 -22.73 7.47 12.31
N ARG A 53 -23.34 8.10 13.31
CA ARG A 53 -23.24 7.63 14.69
C ARG A 53 -23.95 6.26 14.82
N PRO A 54 -23.28 5.22 15.34
CA PRO A 54 -23.93 3.94 15.60
C PRO A 54 -25.11 4.06 16.56
N ASP A 55 -26.18 3.29 16.31
CA ASP A 55 -27.39 3.29 17.13
C ASP A 55 -27.12 2.96 18.61
N ALA A 56 -26.13 2.10 18.87
CA ALA A 56 -25.68 1.77 20.22
C ALA A 56 -25.17 2.98 21.02
N PHE A 57 -24.81 4.06 20.32
CA PHE A 57 -24.34 5.33 20.91
C PHE A 57 -25.34 6.48 20.72
N ALA A 58 -26.58 6.20 20.30
CA ALA A 58 -27.62 7.22 20.12
C ALA A 58 -27.90 7.95 21.45
N GLY A 59 -28.01 9.28 21.38
CA GLY A 59 -28.28 10.13 22.55
C GLY A 59 -27.15 10.21 23.59
N ARG A 60 -26.03 9.51 23.40
CA ARG A 60 -24.85 9.59 24.27
C ARG A 60 -23.92 10.71 23.81
N GLU A 61 -23.59 11.63 24.70
CA GLU A 61 -22.68 12.74 24.37
C GLU A 61 -21.21 12.30 24.41
N THR A 62 -20.85 11.43 25.35
CA THR A 62 -19.48 11.00 25.59
C THR A 62 -19.34 9.49 25.78
N LEU A 63 -18.13 9.00 25.52
CA LEU A 63 -17.66 7.67 25.89
C LEU A 63 -16.70 7.81 27.08
N SER A 64 -16.64 6.81 27.95
CA SER A 64 -15.63 6.75 29.01
C SER A 64 -14.24 6.48 28.41
N GLU A 65 -13.19 6.76 29.17
CA GLU A 65 -11.82 6.50 28.73
C GLU A 65 -11.60 5.00 28.48
N GLU A 66 -12.20 4.15 29.32
CA GLU A 66 -12.15 2.69 29.17
C GLU A 66 -12.82 2.25 27.87
N GLU A 67 -14.01 2.74 27.54
CA GLU A 67 -14.70 2.42 26.28
C GLU A 67 -13.89 2.84 25.06
N VAL A 68 -13.28 4.03 25.10
CA VAL A 68 -12.42 4.53 24.01
C VAL A 68 -11.18 3.65 23.86
N SER A 69 -10.56 3.27 24.98
CA SER A 69 -9.40 2.38 25.00
C SER A 69 -9.71 1.01 24.38
N GLU A 70 -10.86 0.43 24.71
CA GLU A 70 -11.31 -0.86 24.15
C GLU A 70 -11.54 -0.79 22.64
N ILE A 71 -12.23 0.24 22.14
CA ILE A 71 -12.47 0.44 20.70
C ILE A 71 -11.16 0.61 19.93
N ARG A 72 -10.21 1.37 20.50
CA ARG A 72 -8.89 1.58 19.90
C ARG A 72 -8.08 0.29 19.87
N ALA A 73 -8.03 -0.45 20.98
CA ALA A 73 -7.33 -1.72 21.05
C ALA A 73 -7.85 -2.74 20.02
N ALA A 74 -9.17 -2.83 19.86
CA ALA A 74 -9.79 -3.69 18.85
C ALA A 74 -9.43 -3.25 17.42
N THR A 75 -9.46 -1.94 17.16
CA THR A 75 -9.08 -1.37 15.86
C THR A 75 -7.61 -1.62 15.53
N ASP A 76 -6.73 -1.42 16.50
CA ASP A 76 -5.29 -1.63 16.34
C ASP A 76 -4.98 -3.09 16.12
N ALA A 77 -5.58 -4.01 16.87
CA ALA A 77 -5.43 -5.45 16.66
C ALA A 77 -5.83 -5.87 15.25
N ARG A 78 -6.98 -5.38 14.76
CA ARG A 78 -7.42 -5.59 13.37
C ARG A 78 -6.41 -5.02 12.37
N ASN A 79 -5.92 -3.79 12.60
CA ASN A 79 -4.96 -3.16 11.70
C ASN A 79 -3.64 -3.94 11.67
N GLN A 80 -3.15 -4.42 12.81
CA GLN A 80 -1.95 -5.27 12.89
C GLN A 80 -2.13 -6.59 12.12
N GLN A 81 -3.30 -7.22 12.21
CA GLN A 81 -3.62 -8.41 11.42
C GLN A 81 -3.59 -8.10 9.92
N LEU A 82 -4.16 -6.97 9.49
CA LEU A 82 -4.18 -6.57 8.08
C LEU A 82 -2.79 -6.18 7.55
N LEU A 83 -1.90 -5.66 8.40
CA LEU A 83 -0.53 -5.31 8.01
C LEU A 83 0.30 -6.54 7.62
N VAL A 84 0.05 -7.70 8.25
CA VAL A 84 0.77 -8.94 7.98
C VAL A 84 0.02 -9.90 7.05
N ALA A 85 -1.23 -9.58 6.70
CA ALA A 85 -2.03 -10.39 5.80
C ALA A 85 -1.52 -10.29 4.36
N ASP A 86 -1.72 -11.35 3.59
CA ASP A 86 -1.39 -11.35 2.16
C ASP A 86 -2.18 -10.27 1.41
N ALA A 87 -1.51 -9.61 0.46
CA ALA A 87 -2.14 -8.59 -0.37
C ALA A 87 -3.25 -9.21 -1.24
N GLN A 88 -4.50 -8.87 -0.93
CA GLN A 88 -5.63 -9.23 -1.77
C GLN A 88 -5.83 -8.17 -2.85
N ARG A 89 -5.85 -8.59 -4.12
CA ARG A 89 -6.27 -7.70 -5.21
C ARG A 89 -7.76 -7.43 -5.07
N THR A 90 -8.10 -6.21 -4.69
CA THR A 90 -9.46 -5.69 -4.84
C THR A 90 -9.79 -5.62 -6.33
N GLN A 91 -10.72 -6.45 -6.81
CA GLN A 91 -11.34 -6.21 -8.11
C GLN A 91 -12.28 -5.01 -7.96
N ALA A 92 -12.03 -3.94 -8.72
CA ALA A 92 -13.04 -2.91 -8.93
C ALA A 92 -14.23 -3.56 -9.67
N GLY A 93 -15.28 -3.90 -8.92
CA GLY A 93 -16.51 -4.45 -9.48
C GLY A 93 -17.17 -3.45 -10.43
N GLY A 94 -17.72 -3.96 -11.53
CA GLY A 94 -18.23 -3.17 -12.65
C GLY A 94 -19.28 -2.12 -12.31
N ASN A 95 -19.36 -1.12 -13.20
CA ASN A 95 -20.30 0.01 -13.27
C ASN A 95 -21.26 0.13 -12.08
N ILE A 96 -20.91 0.99 -11.13
CA ILE A 96 -21.87 1.57 -10.20
C ILE A 96 -22.72 2.62 -10.93
N GLY A 97 -23.78 2.18 -11.62
CA GLY A 97 -24.90 3.03 -12.08
C GLY A 97 -24.56 4.07 -13.14
#